data_AF-V4M4X8-F1
#
_entry.id   AF-V4M4X8-F1
#
_cell.length_a   1.000
_cell.length_b   1.000
_cell.length_c   1.000
_cell.angle_alpha   90.00
_cell.angle_beta   90.00
_cell.angle_gamma   90.00
#
_symmetry.space_group_name_H-M   'P 1'
#
loop_
_entity.id
_entity.type
_entity.pdbx_description
1 polymer ?
#
loop_
_entity_poly.entity_id
_entity_poly.type
_entity_poly.pdbx_seq_one_letter_code
_entity_poly.pdbx_strand_id
1 'polypeptide(L)'
;MCLQKKRRIWNLCYLPKNISRSNILTGRFDEIILMDKHGRKWTSGLYCRKSSGEVYITRVWRSFCEANGQKVGCSFVFKLVSNRTSPLLIMTSEETT
;
A
#
# COMPACT_ATOMS: atom_id res chain seq x y z
N MET A 1 6.25 -7.03 -2.74
CA MET A 1 6.89 -5.98 -1.90
C MET A 1 6.36 -6.11 -0.48
N CYS A 2 7.17 -5.83 0.54
CA CYS A 2 6.73 -5.87 1.94
C CYS A 2 6.39 -4.47 2.46
N LEU A 3 5.22 -4.30 3.08
CA LEU A 3 4.77 -3.06 3.72
C LEU A 3 4.59 -3.29 5.22
N GLN A 4 5.01 -2.34 6.04
CA GLN A 4 5.11 -2.51 7.49
C GLN A 4 4.12 -1.62 8.24
N LYS A 5 3.43 -2.18 9.24
CA LYS A 5 2.63 -1.40 10.19
C LYS A 5 3.54 -0.78 11.24
N LYS A 6 3.89 0.50 11.07
CA LYS A 6 4.77 1.24 11.99
C LYS A 6 3.99 2.00 13.07
N ARG A 7 4.46 1.89 14.31
CA ARG A 7 3.85 2.45 15.54
C ARG A 7 3.81 3.99 15.62
N ARG A 8 4.46 4.71 14.71
CA ARG A 8 4.54 6.20 14.69
C ARG A 8 3.89 6.84 13.46
N ILE A 9 3.51 6.06 12.45
CA ILE A 9 2.92 6.56 11.21
C ILE A 9 1.57 5.85 11.05
N TRP A 10 0.58 6.32 11.81
CA TRP A 10 -0.66 5.56 12.07
C TRP A 10 -1.62 5.53 10.88
N ASN A 11 -1.51 6.52 9.98
CA ASN A 11 -2.45 6.72 8.86
C ASN A 11 -1.77 6.65 7.49
N LEU A 12 -0.44 6.54 7.43
CA LEU A 12 0.34 6.60 6.18
C LEU A 12 1.23 5.35 6.03
N CYS A 13 1.27 4.77 4.84
CA CYS A 13 2.20 3.70 4.50
C CYS A 13 3.12 4.16 3.38
N TYR A 14 4.41 4.28 3.65
CA TYR A 14 5.40 4.62 2.63
C TYR A 14 5.68 3.41 1.74
N LEU A 15 5.60 3.64 0.43
CA LEU A 15 6.02 2.64 -0.54
C LEU A 15 7.55 2.63 -0.65
N PRO A 16 8.16 1.47 -0.92
CA PRO A 16 9.58 1.38 -1.22
C PRO A 16 10.01 2.36 -2.33
N LYS A 17 11.20 2.96 -2.21
CA LYS A 17 11.68 3.99 -3.15
C LYS A 17 11.78 3.49 -4.59
N ASN A 18 12.20 2.24 -4.79
CA ASN A 18 12.27 1.61 -6.11
C ASN A 18 10.89 1.51 -6.77
N ILE A 19 9.84 1.25 -6.00
CA ILE A 19 8.46 1.19 -6.49
C ILE A 19 7.90 2.61 -6.71
N SER A 20 8.17 3.53 -5.78
CA SER A 20 7.75 4.93 -5.87
C SER A 20 8.27 5.61 -7.15
N ARG A 21 9.45 5.20 -7.64
CA ARG A 21 10.08 5.71 -8.86
C ARG A 21 9.76 4.87 -10.11
N SER A 22 9.00 3.80 -9.97
CA SER A 22 8.64 2.94 -11.10
C SER A 22 7.52 3.57 -11.94
N ASN A 23 7.51 3.30 -13.25
CA ASN A 23 6.49 3.80 -14.17
C ASN A 23 5.05 3.36 -13.82
N ILE A 24 4.91 2.41 -12.89
CA ILE A 24 3.61 1.91 -12.42
C ILE A 24 2.89 2.94 -11.54
N LEU A 25 3.64 3.76 -10.78
CA LEU A 25 3.09 4.74 -9.84
C LEU A 25 3.42 6.19 -10.20
N THR A 26 4.08 6.43 -11.33
CA THR A 26 4.40 7.78 -11.84
C THR A 26 3.22 8.47 -12.49
N GLY A 27 2.10 7.77 -12.71
CA GLY A 27 0.84 8.39 -13.09
C GLY A 27 0.30 9.31 -11.99
N ARG A 28 -0.49 10.32 -12.36
CA ARG A 28 -1.26 11.12 -11.39
C ARG A 28 -2.42 10.29 -10.86
N PHE A 29 -2.12 9.39 -9.93
CA PHE A 29 -3.12 8.61 -9.22
C PHE A 29 -3.36 9.24 -7.86
N ASP A 30 -4.61 9.62 -7.60
CA ASP A 30 -5.05 10.07 -6.28
C ASP A 30 -5.49 8.89 -5.39
N GLU A 31 -5.65 7.70 -6.00
CA GLU A 31 -6.18 6.51 -5.34
C GLU A 31 -5.42 5.24 -5.74
N ILE A 32 -5.43 4.27 -4.83
CA ILE A 32 -4.89 2.93 -4.97
C ILE A 32 -5.88 1.93 -4.38
N ILE A 33 -6.04 0.78 -5.04
CA ILE A 33 -6.91 -0.29 -4.54
C ILE A 33 -6.04 -1.28 -3.76
N LEU A 34 -6.42 -1.58 -2.53
CA LEU A 34 -5.84 -2.67 -1.73
C LEU A 34 -6.80 -3.86 -1.77
N MET A 35 -6.34 -5.02 -2.19
CA MET A 35 -7.11 -6.25 -2.18
C MET A 35 -6.57 -7.17 -1.09
N ASP A 36 -7.44 -7.60 -0.18
CA ASP A 36 -7.07 -8.55 0.86
C ASP A 36 -7.09 -10.01 0.37
N LYS A 37 -6.69 -10.92 1.25
CA LYS A 37 -6.65 -12.38 0.96
C LYS A 37 -8.02 -13.00 0.67
N HIS A 38 -9.11 -12.32 1.03
CA HIS A 38 -10.47 -12.76 0.75
C HIS A 38 -11.03 -12.12 -0.53
N GLY A 39 -10.19 -11.39 -1.29
CA GLY A 39 -10.59 -10.68 -2.50
C GLY A 39 -11.35 -9.38 -2.24
N ARG A 40 -11.49 -8.93 -0.99
CA ARG A 40 -12.18 -7.67 -0.68
C ARG A 40 -11.29 -6.49 -1.11
N LYS A 41 -11.88 -5.55 -1.83
CA LYS A 41 -11.22 -4.36 -2.35
C LYS A 41 -11.45 -3.16 -1.42
N TRP A 42 -10.39 -2.43 -1.14
CA TRP A 42 -10.37 -1.24 -0.30
C TRP A 42 -9.74 -0.09 -1.08
N THR A 43 -10.54 0.90 -1.46
CA THR A 43 -10.02 2.12 -2.11
C THR A 43 -9.34 2.99 -1.07
N SER A 44 -8.09 3.33 -1.31
CA SER A 44 -7.24 4.11 -0.40
C SER A 44 -6.66 5.30 -1.15
N GLY A 45 -6.42 6.41 -0.46
CA GLY A 45 -5.76 7.56 -1.08
C GLY A 45 -4.30 7.25 -1.36
N LEU A 46 -3.79 7.68 -2.51
CA LEU A 46 -2.37 7.62 -2.87
C LEU A 46 -1.84 9.04 -2.98
N TYR A 47 -0.70 9.31 -2.34
CA TYR A 47 -0.09 10.63 -2.40
C TYR A 47 1.38 10.53 -2.82
N CYS A 48 1.76 11.39 -3.76
CA CYS A 48 3.12 11.52 -4.26
C CYS A 48 3.73 12.85 -3.78
N ARG A 49 4.76 12.78 -2.95
CA ARG A 49 5.51 13.96 -2.52
C ARG A 49 6.43 14.42 -3.63
N LYS A 50 6.04 15.50 -4.32
CA LYS A 50 6.74 16.07 -5.49
C LYS A 50 8.23 16.34 -5.24
N SER A 51 8.60 16.79 -4.03
CA SER A 51 9.98 17.17 -3.71
C SER A 51 10.95 15.99 -3.58
N SER A 52 10.47 14.83 -3.13
CA SER A 52 11.31 13.65 -2.84
C SER A 52 11.01 12.45 -3.75
N GLY A 53 9.91 12.50 -4.51
CA GLY A 53 9.40 11.37 -5.29
C GLY A 53 8.90 10.22 -4.41
N GLU A 54 8.63 10.47 -3.13
CA GLU A 54 8.10 9.45 -2.21
C GLU A 54 6.60 9.27 -2.43
N VAL A 55 6.16 8.02 -2.50
CA VAL A 55 4.75 7.68 -2.61
C VAL A 55 4.27 7.04 -1.31
N TYR A 56 3.11 7.44 -0.82
CA TYR A 56 2.52 6.84 0.37
C TYR A 56 0.99 6.65 0.26
N ILE A 57 0.53 5.54 0.82
CA ILE A 57 -0.89 5.16 0.94
C ILE A 57 -1.47 5.84 2.17
N THR A 58 -2.69 6.36 2.07
CA THR A 58 -3.35 7.18 3.11
C THR A 58 -4.81 6.77 3.32
N ARG A 59 -5.47 7.36 4.34
CA ARG A 59 -6.89 7.22 4.69
C ARG A 59 -7.30 5.84 5.20
N VAL A 60 -7.25 4.81 4.36
CA VAL A 60 -7.86 3.49 4.62
C VAL A 60 -6.82 2.45 5.07
N TRP A 61 -5.52 2.75 4.96
CA TRP A 61 -4.43 1.86 5.35
C TRP A 61 -4.57 1.30 6.77
N ARG A 62 -4.99 2.14 7.73
CA ARG A 62 -5.16 1.72 9.12
C ARG A 62 -6.28 0.69 9.26
N SER A 63 -7.46 1.01 8.76
CA SER A 63 -8.64 0.13 8.80
C SER A 63 -8.38 -1.16 8.04
N PHE A 64 -7.66 -1.10 6.91
CA PHE A 64 -7.21 -2.29 6.19
C PHE A 64 -6.33 -3.19 7.07
N CYS A 65 -5.36 -2.61 7.78
CA CYS A 65 -4.49 -3.37 8.68
C CYS A 65 -5.27 -4.03 9.83
N GLU A 66 -6.22 -3.30 10.43
CA GLU A 66 -7.06 -3.78 11.53
C GLU A 66 -8.00 -4.89 11.07
N ALA A 67 -8.66 -4.73 9.92
CA ALA A 67 -9.56 -5.73 9.32
C ALA A 67 -8.86 -7.03 8.90
N ASN A 68 -7.54 -6.99 8.70
CA ASN A 68 -6.70 -8.15 8.40
C ASN A 68 -5.97 -8.71 9.63
N GLY A 69 -6.30 -8.22 10.84
CA GLY A 69 -5.83 -8.78 12.12
C GLY A 69 -4.33 -8.57 12.40
N GLN A 70 -3.67 -7.64 11.71
CA GLN A 70 -2.21 -7.52 11.80
C GLN A 70 -1.75 -6.64 12.97
N LYS A 71 -0.78 -7.17 13.72
CA LYS A 71 -0.14 -6.48 14.85
C LYS A 71 0.87 -5.45 14.35
N VAL A 72 1.22 -4.50 15.21
CA VAL A 72 2.30 -3.56 14.92
C VAL A 72 3.61 -4.33 14.76
N GLY A 73 4.41 -3.98 13.75
CA GLY A 73 5.65 -4.68 13.44
C GLY A 73 5.48 -5.88 12.49
N CYS A 74 4.23 -6.27 12.17
CA CYS A 74 3.98 -7.25 11.13
C CYS A 74 4.11 -6.65 9.73
N SER A 75 4.59 -7.48 8.81
CA SER A 75 4.78 -7.14 7.40
C SER A 75 3.66 -7.75 6.55
N PHE A 76 3.22 -7.00 5.55
CA PHE A 76 2.32 -7.48 4.52
C PHE A 76 3.10 -7.65 3.23
N VAL A 77 2.95 -8.79 2.57
CA VAL A 77 3.47 -8.97 1.21
C VAL A 77 2.38 -8.63 0.21
N PHE A 78 2.69 -7.74 -0.72
CA PHE A 78 1.80 -7.35 -1.81
C PHE A 78 2.44 -7.58 -3.17
N LYS A 79 1.62 -8.01 -4.13
CA LYS A 79 1.89 -7.88 -5.56
C LYS A 79 1.29 -6.56 -6.06
N LEU A 80 2.13 -5.74 -6.69
CA LEU A 80 1.68 -4.52 -7.36
C LEU A 80 1.32 -4.85 -8.80
N VAL A 81 0.12 -4.46 -9.21
CA VAL A 81 -0.40 -4.62 -10.55
C VAL A 81 -0.75 -3.23 -11.09
N SER A 82 -0.23 -2.92 -12.27
CA SER A 82 -0.64 -1.72 -13.02
C SER A 82 -2.01 -1.97 -13.63
N ASN A 83 -2.97 -1.09 -13.35
CA ASN A 83 -4.24 -1.04 -14.06
C ASN A 83 -4.33 0.31 -14.78
N ARG A 84 -5.12 0.39 -15.85
CA ARG A 84 -5.24 1.61 -16.68
C ARG A 84 -5.71 2.84 -15.89
N THR A 85 -6.45 2.63 -14.79
CA THR A 85 -7.11 3.71 -14.03
C THR A 85 -6.51 3.94 -12.64
N SER A 86 -6.24 2.87 -11.89
CA SER A 86 -5.71 2.97 -10.52
C SER A 86 -4.84 1.77 -10.18
N PRO A 87 -3.65 1.96 -9.59
CA PRO A 87 -2.80 0.84 -9.19
C PRO A 87 -3.53 -0.09 -8.20
N LEU A 88 -3.21 -1.39 -8.28
CA LEU A 88 -3.79 -2.42 -7.42
C LEU A 88 -2.68 -3.13 -6.63
N LEU A 89 -2.80 -3.16 -5.31
CA LEU A 89 -1.99 -3.96 -4.42
C LEU A 89 -2.78 -5.17 -3.96
N ILE A 90 -2.34 -6.35 -4.37
CA ILE A 90 -2.96 -7.63 -4.00
C ILE A 90 -2.15 -8.24 -2.87
N MET A 91 -2.77 -8.46 -1.71
CA MET A 91 -2.12 -9.13 -0.59
C MET A 91 -1.86 -10.59 -0.98
N THR A 92 -0.59 -10.96 -1.05
CA THR A 92 -0.15 -12.34 -1.28
C THR A 92 0.29 -12.87 0.08
N SER A 93 -0.32 -13.95 0.57
CA SER A 93 0.10 -14.49 1.86
C SER A 93 1.51 -15.06 1.76
N GLU A 94 2.45 -14.49 2.49
CA GLU A 94 3.56 -15.23 3.09
C GLU A 94 3.79 -14.64 4.48
N GLU A 95 3.31 -15.35 5.50
CA GLU A 95 3.86 -15.20 6.85
C GLU A 95 5.30 -15.70 6.79
N THR A 96 6.27 -14.79 6.93
CA THR A 96 7.60 -15.18 7.40
C THR A 96 7.62 -14.87 8.89
N THR A 97 7.39 -15.92 9.67
CA THR A 97 7.60 -16.03 11.11
C THR A 97 9.01 -15.61 11.49
#